data_AF-A0A0P1AXR4-F1
#
_entry.id   AF-A0A0P1AXR4-F1
#
_cell.length_a   1.000
_cell.length_b   1.000
_cell.length_c   1.000
_cell.angle_alpha   90.00
_cell.angle_beta   90.00
_cell.angle_gamma   90.00
#
_symmetry.space_group_name_H-M   'P 1'
#
loop_
_entity.id
_entity.type
_entity.pdbx_description
1 polymer ?
#
loop_
_entity_poly.entity_id
_entity_poly.type
_entity_poly.pdbx_seq_one_letter_code
_entity_poly.pdbx_strand_id
1 'polypeptide(L)'
;MEEWELKSITEATNTGDDQRQLKLLLDELRENNFVHGDLRPPNVFLHGSQEKVVLIDFDWAGVAGVDIYPYGMNPEISWPKGAHGGAKLDPAHDLEWLYRMFLSESKY
;
A
#
# COMPACT_ATOMS: atom_id res chain seq x y z
N MET A 1 -1.90 11.98 -26.76
CA MET A 1 -1.11 12.59 -25.68
C MET A 1 -1.45 11.79 -24.45
N GLU A 2 -0.50 11.09 -23.85
CA GLU A 2 -0.73 10.52 -22.52
C GLU A 2 -0.92 11.68 -21.54
N GLU A 3 -2.02 11.64 -20.83
CA GLU A 3 -2.33 12.61 -19.79
C GLU A 3 -1.42 12.31 -18.58
N TRP A 4 -0.61 13.29 -18.13
CA TRP A 4 0.35 13.15 -17.03
C TRP A 4 -0.34 13.33 -15.66
N GLU A 5 -1.53 12.78 -15.52
CA GLU A 5 -2.36 12.98 -14.34
C GLU A 5 -2.04 11.90 -13.31
N LEU A 6 -1.86 12.32 -12.06
CA LEU A 6 -1.69 11.44 -10.91
C LEU A 6 -2.93 11.61 -10.02
N LYS A 7 -3.71 10.54 -9.87
CA LYS A 7 -4.94 10.52 -9.06
C LYS A 7 -4.76 9.63 -7.86
N SER A 8 -5.38 9.95 -6.74
CA SER A 8 -5.40 9.04 -5.59
C SER A 8 -6.09 7.72 -5.99
N ILE A 9 -5.65 6.59 -5.43
CA ILE A 9 -6.33 5.30 -5.61
C ILE A 9 -7.82 5.34 -5.21
N THR A 10 -8.21 6.30 -4.36
CA THR A 10 -9.60 6.52 -3.96
C THR A 10 -10.48 7.08 -5.07
N GLU A 11 -9.88 7.56 -6.17
CA GLU A 11 -10.57 8.10 -7.35
C GLU A 11 -10.71 7.05 -8.48
N ALA A 12 -10.32 5.80 -8.19
CA ALA A 12 -10.40 4.65 -9.08
C ALA A 12 -11.77 4.49 -9.75
N THR A 13 -11.77 4.39 -11.08
CA THR A 13 -12.98 4.06 -11.85
C THR A 13 -13.10 2.58 -12.20
N ASN A 14 -11.99 1.82 -12.12
CA ASN A 14 -11.93 0.38 -12.34
C ASN A 14 -11.27 -0.36 -11.15
N THR A 15 -11.95 -0.34 -10.01
CA THR A 15 -11.43 -0.87 -8.73
C THR A 15 -10.96 -2.33 -8.78
N GLY A 16 -11.53 -3.16 -9.66
CA GLY A 16 -11.11 -4.55 -9.82
C GLY A 16 -9.74 -4.72 -10.49
N ASP A 17 -9.44 -3.91 -11.51
CA ASP A 17 -8.12 -3.93 -12.13
C ASP A 17 -7.07 -3.25 -11.24
N ASP A 18 -7.44 -2.18 -10.55
CA ASP A 18 -6.56 -1.48 -9.60
C ASP A 18 -6.14 -2.38 -8.43
N GLN A 19 -7.09 -3.13 -7.85
CA GLN A 19 -6.80 -4.12 -6.82
C GLN A 19 -5.83 -5.18 -7.33
N ARG A 20 -6.03 -5.65 -8.58
CA ARG A 20 -5.16 -6.65 -9.20
C ARG A 20 -3.76 -6.09 -9.43
N GLN A 21 -3.63 -4.88 -9.97
CA GLN A 21 -2.35 -4.22 -10.20
C GLN A 21 -1.59 -3.99 -8.87
N LEU A 22 -2.27 -3.47 -7.84
CA LEU A 22 -1.65 -3.28 -6.53
C LEU A 22 -1.21 -4.62 -5.92
N LYS A 23 -2.04 -5.65 -6.00
CA LYS A 23 -1.68 -7.00 -5.52
C LYS A 23 -0.42 -7.54 -6.20
N LEU A 24 -0.28 -7.36 -7.51
CA LEU A 24 0.90 -7.79 -8.26
C LEU A 24 2.16 -7.02 -7.83
N LEU A 25 2.05 -5.71 -7.59
CA LEU A 25 3.17 -4.91 -7.07
C LEU A 25 3.61 -5.37 -5.67
N LEU A 26 2.65 -5.66 -4.79
CA LEU A 26 2.96 -6.16 -3.44
C LEU A 26 3.55 -7.58 -3.47
N ASP A 27 3.10 -8.43 -4.40
CA ASP A 27 3.71 -9.75 -4.61
C ASP A 27 5.17 -9.60 -5.06
N GLU A 28 5.46 -8.70 -6.00
CA GLU A 28 6.84 -8.42 -6.45
C GLU A 28 7.72 -7.93 -5.29
N LEU A 29 7.26 -6.98 -4.47
CA LEU A 29 7.99 -6.52 -3.29
C LEU A 29 8.29 -7.68 -2.33
N ARG A 30 7.26 -8.45 -1.97
CA ARG A 30 7.38 -9.58 -1.05
C ARG A 30 8.34 -10.65 -1.57
N GLU A 31 8.25 -11.01 -2.85
CA GLU A 31 9.11 -12.01 -3.49
C GLU A 31 10.59 -11.60 -3.49
N ASN A 32 10.85 -10.28 -3.50
CA ASN A 32 12.18 -9.70 -3.35
C ASN A 32 12.52 -9.32 -1.89
N ASN A 33 11.74 -9.78 -0.92
CA ASN A 33 11.93 -9.57 0.52
C ASN A 33 11.86 -8.10 0.98
N PHE A 34 11.09 -7.27 0.26
CA PHE A 34 10.83 -5.86 0.60
C PHE A 34 9.40 -5.65 1.10
N VAL A 35 9.25 -4.59 1.91
CA VAL A 35 7.99 -4.09 2.45
C VAL A 35 7.98 -2.58 2.21
N HIS A 36 6.85 -2.00 1.80
CA HIS A 36 6.67 -0.56 1.68
C HIS A 36 6.59 0.11 3.05
N GLY A 37 5.93 -0.54 4.02
CA GLY A 37 5.87 -0.11 5.42
C GLY A 37 4.83 0.98 5.70
N ASP A 38 4.48 1.79 4.71
CA ASP A 38 3.43 2.80 4.81
C ASP A 38 2.41 2.75 3.65
N LEU A 39 1.89 1.56 3.35
CA LEU A 39 0.99 1.35 2.20
C LEU A 39 -0.45 1.85 2.43
N ARG A 40 -0.65 3.12 2.76
CA ARG A 40 -1.98 3.72 2.97
C ARG A 40 -2.49 4.40 1.69
N PRO A 41 -3.81 4.71 1.58
CA PRO A 41 -4.36 5.34 0.39
C PRO A 41 -3.60 6.61 -0.09
N PRO A 42 -3.07 7.47 0.81
CA PRO A 42 -2.27 8.62 0.38
C PRO A 42 -0.96 8.30 -0.34
N ASN A 43 -0.50 7.04 -0.31
CA ASN A 43 0.76 6.59 -0.91
C ASN A 43 0.55 5.66 -2.12
N VAL A 44 -0.70 5.52 -2.59
CA VAL A 44 -1.07 4.72 -3.76
C VAL A 44 -1.82 5.60 -4.75
N PHE A 45 -1.31 5.68 -5.98
CA PHE A 45 -1.87 6.54 -7.02
C PHE A 45 -2.13 5.78 -8.32
N LEU A 46 -2.96 6.39 -9.16
CA LEU A 46 -3.23 6.01 -10.53
C LEU A 46 -2.54 7.01 -11.45
N HIS A 47 -1.71 6.51 -12.36
CA HIS A 47 -0.95 7.31 -13.29
C HIS A 47 -1.51 7.19 -14.71
N GLY A 48 -1.88 8.35 -15.25
CA GLY A 48 -2.34 8.54 -16.62
C GLY A 48 -3.69 7.91 -16.94
N SER A 49 -4.08 8.02 -18.21
CA SER A 49 -5.42 7.60 -18.68
C SER A 49 -5.65 6.08 -18.65
N GLN A 50 -4.60 5.29 -18.40
CA GLN A 50 -4.68 3.84 -18.25
C GLN A 50 -4.81 3.39 -16.79
N GLU A 51 -4.90 4.34 -15.83
CA GLU A 51 -5.01 4.06 -14.40
C GLU A 51 -3.94 3.06 -13.91
N LYS A 52 -2.68 3.31 -14.31
CA LYS A 52 -1.57 2.46 -13.86
C LYS A 52 -1.33 2.70 -12.37
N VAL A 53 -1.43 1.67 -11.53
CA VAL A 53 -1.12 1.78 -10.10
C VAL A 53 0.37 2.06 -9.91
N VAL A 54 0.66 3.08 -9.11
CA VAL A 54 2.01 3.47 -8.70
C VAL A 54 2.06 3.70 -7.18
N LEU A 55 3.17 3.32 -6.57
CA LEU A 55 3.44 3.56 -5.15
C LEU A 55 4.41 4.72 -5.01
N ILE A 56 4.23 5.53 -3.97
CA ILE A 56 5.13 6.62 -3.61
C ILE A 56 5.45 6.59 -2.13
N ASP A 57 6.39 7.43 -1.69
CA ASP A 57 6.78 7.58 -0.28
C ASP A 57 7.35 6.29 0.35
N PHE A 58 8.54 5.93 -0.12
CA PHE A 58 9.29 4.74 0.33
C PHE A 58 10.17 5.00 1.56
N ASP A 59 9.97 6.10 2.29
CA ASP A 59 10.84 6.46 3.43
C ASP A 59 10.78 5.42 4.57
N TRP A 60 9.72 4.62 4.64
CA TRP A 60 9.53 3.55 5.62
C TRP A 60 9.79 2.16 5.04
N ALA A 61 10.12 2.08 3.76
CA ALA A 61 10.33 0.83 3.07
C ALA A 61 11.65 0.18 3.50
N GLY A 62 11.69 -1.14 3.47
CA GLY A 62 12.88 -1.87 3.89
C GLY A 62 12.74 -3.38 3.74
N VAL A 63 13.75 -4.09 4.24
CA VAL A 63 13.85 -5.53 4.16
C VAL A 63 12.98 -6.18 5.24
N ALA A 64 12.10 -7.10 4.81
CA ALA A 64 11.19 -7.82 5.69
C ALA A 64 11.95 -8.57 6.81
N GLY A 65 11.47 -8.45 8.05
CA GLY A 65 12.09 -9.09 9.21
C GLY A 65 13.42 -8.47 9.69
N VAL A 66 13.98 -7.51 8.94
CA VAL A 66 15.27 -6.86 9.25
C VAL A 66 15.06 -5.41 9.65
N ASP A 67 14.44 -4.60 8.80
CA ASP A 67 14.15 -3.21 9.10
C ASP A 67 12.92 -3.08 10.00
N ILE A 68 12.77 -1.91 10.63
CA ILE A 68 11.74 -1.65 11.63
C ILE A 68 10.89 -0.45 11.28
N TYR A 69 9.65 -0.45 11.74
CA TYR A 69 8.81 0.74 11.73
C TYR A 69 9.43 1.86 12.59
N PRO A 70 9.31 3.13 12.18
CA PRO A 70 9.72 4.26 13.01
C PRO A 70 9.03 4.25 14.38
N TYR A 71 9.74 4.64 15.44
CA TYR A 71 9.15 4.67 16.78
C TYR A 71 8.01 5.69 16.93
N GLY A 72 8.03 6.75 16.13
CA GLY A 72 7.06 7.85 16.16
C GLY A 72 5.83 7.67 15.27
N MET A 73 5.32 6.44 15.12
CA MET A 73 4.08 6.19 14.36
C MET A 73 2.89 6.94 14.98
N ASN A 74 2.02 7.50 14.13
CA ASN A 74 0.82 8.18 14.59
C ASN A 74 -0.14 7.16 15.26
N PRO A 75 -0.47 7.31 16.56
CA PRO A 75 -1.33 6.37 17.28
C PRO A 75 -2.81 6.44 16.89
N GLU A 76 -3.24 7.49 16.19
CA GLU A 76 -4.63 7.65 15.73
C GLU A 76 -4.96 6.79 14.51
N ILE A 77 -3.93 6.30 13.80
CA ILE A 77 -4.10 5.38 12.69
C ILE A 77 -4.26 3.97 13.26
N SER A 78 -5.32 3.28 12.82
CA SER A 78 -5.48 1.86 13.09
C SER A 78 -4.48 1.07 12.23
N TRP A 79 -3.23 0.95 12.68
CA TRP A 79 -2.21 0.19 11.96
C TRP A 79 -2.57 -1.31 11.88
N PRO A 80 -2.04 -2.04 10.88
CA PRO A 80 -2.11 -3.50 10.82
C PRO A 80 -1.69 -4.17 12.14
N LYS A 81 -2.29 -5.31 12.47
CA LYS A 81 -2.00 -5.98 13.74
C LYS A 81 -0.53 -6.43 13.78
N GLY A 82 0.26 -5.85 14.68
CA GLY A 82 1.69 -6.13 14.80
C GLY A 82 2.58 -5.02 14.22
N ALA A 83 2.01 -4.10 13.42
CA ALA A 83 2.69 -2.89 12.98
C ALA A 83 2.62 -1.84 14.10
N HIS A 84 3.71 -1.72 14.86
CA HIS A 84 3.89 -0.68 15.87
C HIS A 84 5.34 -0.19 15.87
N GLY A 85 5.59 0.94 16.50
CA GLY A 85 6.93 1.52 16.54
C GLY A 85 7.98 0.52 17.02
N GLY A 86 9.06 0.38 16.25
CA GLY A 86 10.14 -0.57 16.51
C GLY A 86 9.86 -2.03 16.16
N ALA A 87 8.65 -2.39 15.74
CA ALA A 87 8.36 -3.74 15.22
C ALA A 87 9.05 -3.93 13.86
N LYS A 88 9.37 -5.18 13.53
CA LYS A 88 9.92 -5.52 12.21
C LYS A 88 8.88 -5.27 11.11
N LEU A 89 9.35 -4.85 9.95
CA LEU A 89 8.51 -4.78 8.76
C LEU A 89 8.05 -6.19 8.35
N ASP A 90 6.76 -6.32 8.04
CA ASP A 90 6.12 -7.57 7.62
C ASP A 90 5.28 -7.32 6.35
N PRO A 91 5.52 -8.07 5.25
CA PRO A 91 4.73 -7.97 4.02
C PRO A 91 3.22 -8.17 4.22
N ALA A 92 2.82 -8.90 5.27
CA ALA A 92 1.41 -9.08 5.61
C ALA A 92 0.72 -7.76 5.99
N HIS A 93 1.46 -6.77 6.50
CA HIS A 93 0.91 -5.47 6.84
C HIS A 93 0.54 -4.65 5.59
N ASP A 94 1.37 -4.68 4.55
CA ASP A 94 1.06 -4.06 3.25
C ASP A 94 -0.15 -4.76 2.59
N LEU A 95 -0.20 -6.09 2.68
CA LEU A 95 -1.33 -6.87 2.18
C LEU A 95 -2.64 -6.57 2.93
N GLU A 96 -2.57 -6.32 4.24
CA GLU A 96 -3.74 -5.90 5.03
C GLU A 96 -4.27 -4.55 4.55
N TRP A 97 -3.40 -3.60 4.20
CA TRP A 97 -3.81 -2.33 3.63
C TRP A 97 -4.49 -2.48 2.27
N LEU A 98 -3.98 -3.34 1.38
CA LEU A 98 -4.68 -3.68 0.14
C LEU A 98 -6.11 -4.15 0.44
N TYR A 99 -6.28 -5.10 1.37
CA TYR A 99 -7.60 -5.59 1.72
C TYR A 99 -8.51 -4.49 2.27
N ARG A 100 -7.99 -3.62 3.14
CA ARG A 100 -8.75 -2.49 3.69
C ARG A 100 -9.20 -1.48 2.62
N MET A 101 -8.41 -1.29 1.56
CA MET A 101 -8.76 -0.38 0.45
C MET A 101 -9.92 -0.90 -0.39
N PHE A 102 -10.00 -2.21 -0.62
CA PHE A 102 -10.94 -2.79 -1.59
C PHE A 102 -12.05 -3.65 -0.95
N LEU A 103 -11.99 -3.96 0.36
CA LEU A 103 -13.08 -4.57 1.11
C LEU A 103 -14.02 -3.49 1.65
N SER A 104 -14.80 -2.87 0.77
CA SER A 104 -15.93 -2.04 1.18
C SER A 104 -17.22 -2.42 0.46
N GLU A 105 -17.54 -3.72 0.32
CA GLU A 105 -18.89 -4.15 -0.06
C GLU A 105 -19.24 -5.55 0.47
N SER A 106 -19.23 -5.71 1.80
CA SER A 106 -20.09 -6.68 2.47
C SER A 106 -20.66 -6.04 3.72
N LYS A 107 -21.56 -5.07 3.52
CA LYS A 107 -22.54 -4.74 4.56
C LYS A 107 -23.44 -5.98 4.70
N TYR A 108 -23.32 -6.68 5.83
CA TYR A 108 -24.43 -7.45 6.36
C TYR A 108 -25.58 -6.51 6.71
#